data_AF-A0A2V9VCG0-F1
#
_entry.id   AF-A0A2V9VCG0-F1
#
_cell.length_a   1.000
_cell.length_b   1.000
_cell.length_c   1.000
_cell.angle_alpha   90.00
_cell.angle_beta   90.00
_cell.angle_gamma   90.00
#
_symmetry.space_group_name_H-M   'P 1'
#
loop_
_entity.id
_entity.type
_entity.pdbx_description
1 polymer ?
#
loop_
_entity_poly.entity_id
_entity_poly.type
_entity_poly.pdbx_seq_one_letter_code
_entity_poly.pdbx_strand_id
1 'polypeptide(L)' 'MTEFCNVRLTAELCAKAEQRFGMHFDSISDLLTCLLEELLRDDIGHFQQAEQKIVEERLRDLGYI' A
#
# COMPACT_ATOMS: atom_id res chain seq x y z
N MET A 1 4.53 11.19 15.66
CA MET A 1 5.99 11.01 15.58
C MET A 1 6.22 10.12 14.37
N THR A 2 6.89 10.60 13.33
CA THR A 2 7.14 9.78 12.14
C THR A 2 8.34 8.91 12.43
N GLU A 3 8.11 7.63 12.69
CA GLU A 3 9.17 6.66 12.95
C GLU A 3 9.79 6.22 11.61
N PHE A 4 11.10 6.32 11.49
CA PHE A 4 11.82 5.95 10.26
C PHE A 4 12.32 4.51 10.34
N CYS A 5 11.99 3.69 9.34
CA CYS A 5 12.50 2.34 9.20
C CYS A 5 13.71 2.33 8.24
N ASN A 6 14.81 1.67 8.63
CA ASN A 6 15.99 1.50 7.78
C ASN A 6 16.14 0.02 7.39
N VAL A 7 16.21 -0.25 6.09
CA VAL A 7 16.38 -1.61 5.55
C VAL A 7 17.66 -1.67 4.74
N ARG A 8 18.48 -2.69 4.98
CA ARG A 8 19.69 -2.96 4.19
C ARG A 8 19.39 -4.07 3.19
N LEU A 9 19.55 -3.75 1.91
CA LEU A 9 19.39 -4.68 0.79
C LEU A 9 20.75 -5.02 0.19
N THR A 10 20.87 -6.20 -0.41
CA THR A 10 22.08 -6.56 -1.14
C THR A 10 22.14 -5.80 -2.47
N ALA A 11 23.35 -5.42 -2.88
CA ALA A 11 23.55 -4.69 -4.14
C ALA A 11 23.02 -5.47 -5.36
N GLU A 12 23.07 -6.81 -5.32
CA GLU A 12 22.53 -7.67 -6.36
C GLU A 12 21.00 -7.54 -6.49
N LEU A 13 20.27 -7.45 -5.37
CA LEU A 13 18.83 -7.25 -5.38
C LEU A 13 18.46 -5.87 -5.93
N CYS A 14 19.19 -4.82 -5.52
CA CYS A 14 19.00 -3.48 -6.06
C CYS A 14 19.23 -3.47 -7.58
N ALA A 15 20.35 -4.02 -8.05
CA ALA A 15 20.68 -4.08 -9.47
C ALA A 15 19.65 -4.87 -10.29
N LYS A 16 19.11 -5.97 -9.75
CA LYS A 16 18.05 -6.76 -10.41
C LYS A 16 16.74 -5.99 -10.50
N ALA A 17 16.38 -5.25 -9.46
CA ALA A 17 15.18 -4.43 -9.44
C ALA A 17 15.32 -3.24 -10.41
N GLU A 18 16.45 -2.53 -10.39
CA GLU A 18 16.74 -1.43 -11.31
C GLU A 18 16.77 -1.91 -12.77
N GLN A 19 17.33 -3.08 -13.06
CA GLN A 19 17.29 -3.65 -14.42
C GLN A 19 15.85 -3.94 -14.88
N ARG A 20 15.00 -4.43 -13.98
CA ARG A 20 13.64 -4.86 -14.31
C ARG A 20 12.65 -3.69 -14.37
N PHE A 21 12.86 -2.67 -13.55
CA PHE A 21 11.92 -1.59 -13.32
C PHE A 21 12.48 -0.20 -13.64
N GLY A 22 13.74 -0.09 -14.08
CA GLY A 22 14.42 1.18 -14.36
C GLY A 22 13.84 1.99 -15.53
N MET A 23 12.87 1.45 -16.27
CA MET A 23 12.06 2.25 -17.20
C MET A 23 10.92 3.02 -16.52
N HIS A 24 10.50 2.58 -15.34
CA HIS A 24 9.34 3.11 -14.63
C HIS A 24 9.73 3.89 -13.37
N PHE A 25 10.88 3.59 -12.77
CA PHE A 25 11.33 4.20 -11.53
C PHE A 25 12.81 4.59 -11.64
N ASP A 26 13.15 5.77 -11.12
CA ASP A 26 14.48 6.36 -11.20
C ASP A 26 15.48 5.68 -10.24
N SER A 27 14.98 5.00 -9.20
CA SER A 27 15.79 4.34 -8.17
C SER A 27 15.01 3.27 -7.42
N ILE A 28 15.71 2.36 -6.74
CA ILE A 28 15.09 1.36 -5.85
C ILE A 28 14.25 2.00 -4.73
N SER A 29 14.69 3.15 -4.22
CA SER A 29 13.96 3.90 -3.20
C SER A 29 12.60 4.37 -3.71
N ASP A 30 12.54 4.88 -4.94
CA ASP A 30 11.32 5.35 -5.59
C ASP A 30 10.33 4.19 -5.81
N LEU A 31 10.84 3.05 -6.29
CA LEU A 31 10.07 1.82 -6.41
C LEU A 31 9.49 1.34 -5.06
N LEU A 32 10.31 1.34 -4.01
CA LEU A 32 9.87 0.92 -2.68
C LEU A 32 8.84 1.89 -2.10
N THR A 33 9.04 3.20 -2.26
CA THR A 33 8.08 4.21 -1.83
C THR A 33 6.74 4.02 -2.53
N CYS A 34 6.72 3.93 -3.85
CA CYS A 34 5.47 3.70 -4.59
C CYS A 34 4.78 2.40 -4.16
N LEU A 35 5.52 1.30 -4.01
CA LEU A 35 4.92 0.02 -3.62
C LEU A 35 4.35 0.04 -2.19
N LEU A 36 5.05 0.71 -1.26
CA LEU A 36 4.57 0.87 0.12
C LEU A 36 3.38 1.84 0.22
N GLU A 37 3.36 2.90 -0.59
CA GLU A 37 2.21 3.80 -0.68
C GLU A 37 0.99 3.09 -1.27
N GLU A 38 1.17 2.26 -2.30
CA GLU A 38 0.08 1.45 -2.86
C GLU A 38 -0.43 0.44 -1.84
N LEU A 39 0.44 -0.20 -1.06
CA LEU A 39 0.02 -1.06 0.05
C LEU A 39 -0.81 -0.30 1.09
N LEU A 40 -0.42 0.92 1.44
CA LEU A 40 -1.21 1.76 2.35
C LEU A 40 -2.56 2.14 1.74
N ARG A 41 -2.62 2.43 0.45
CA ARG A 41 -3.89 2.77 -0.25
C ARG A 41 -4.80 1.56 -0.39
N ASP A 42 -4.26 0.39 -0.68
CA ASP A 42 -5.03 -0.85 -0.79
C ASP A 42 -5.59 -1.24 0.58
N ASP A 43 -4.80 -1.09 1.65
CA ASP A 43 -5.26 -1.29 3.03
C ASP A 43 -6.39 -0.31 3.41
N ILE A 44 -6.27 0.97 3.05
CA ILE A 44 -7.34 1.97 3.23
C ILE A 44 -8.59 1.59 2.41
N GLY A 45 -8.43 1.15 1.16
CA GLY A 45 -9.53 0.75 0.29
C GLY A 45 -10.27 -0.49 0.81
N HIS A 46 -9.52 -1.48 1.29
CA HIS A 46 -10.07 -2.70 1.86
C HIS A 46 -10.74 -2.45 3.23
N PHE A 47 -10.19 -1.52 4.02
CA PHE A 47 -10.78 -1.07 5.28
C PHE A 47 -12.07 -0.28 5.07
N GLN A 48 -12.10 0.65 4.12
CA GLN A 48 -13.31 1.42 3.79
C GLN A 48 -14.46 0.53 3.29
N GLN A 49 -14.17 -0.51 2.49
CA GLN A 49 -15.20 -1.45 2.05
C GLN A 49 -15.74 -2.32 3.19
N ALA A 50 -14.90 -2.69 4.16
CA ALA A 50 -15.32 -3.43 5.33
C ALA A 50 -16.19 -2.57 6.26
N GLU A 51 -15.82 -1.30 6.47
CA GLU A 51 -16.61 -0.36 7.27
C GLU A 51 -17.96 -0.01 6.63
N GLN A 52 -18.01 0.20 5.31
CA GLN A 52 -19.29 0.44 4.61
C GLN A 52 -20.27 -0.72 4.77
N LYS A 53 -19.79 -1.97 4.64
CA LYS A 53 -20.64 -3.15 4.83
C LYS A 53 -21.23 -3.21 6.25
N ILE A 54 -20.44 -2.88 7.27
CA ILE A 54 -20.93 -2.87 8.66
C ILE A 54 -22.00 -1.79 8.85
N VAL A 55 -21.83 -0.60 8.25
CA VAL A 55 -22.82 0.47 8.30
C VAL A 55 -24.10 0.10 7.55
N GLU A 56 -23.99 -0.46 6.35
CA GLU A 56 -25.15 -0.93 5.57
C GLU A 56 -25.92 -2.04 6.28
N GLU A 57 -25.22 -3.01 6.87
CA GLU A 57 -25.87 -4.08 7.64
C GLU A 57 -26.59 -3.54 8.88
N ARG A 58 -26.02 -2.55 9.57
CA ARG A 58 -26.69 -1.89 10.71
C ARG A 58 -27.90 -1.04 10.27
N LEU A 59 -27.83 -0.34 9.14
CA LEU A 59 -28.94 0.45 8.61
C LEU A 59 -30.11 -0.44 8.16
N ARG A 60 -29.81 -1.59 7.56
CA ARG A 60 -30.80 -2.62 7.19
C ARG A 60 -31.46 -3.24 8.43
N ASP A 61 -30.69 -3.54 9.47
CA ASP A 61 -31.19 -4.08 10.75
C ASP A 61 -32.13 -3.08 11.46
N LEU A 62 -31.94 -1.78 11.22
CA LEU A 62 -32.78 -0.70 11.73
C LEU A 62 -33.94 -0.31 10.80
N GLY A 63 -34.07 -0.97 9.63
CA GLY A 63 -35.17 -0.77 8.68
C GLY A 63 -35.13 0.55 7.88
N TYR A 64 -33.98 1.20 7.82
CA TYR A 64 -33.81 2.45 7.05
C TYR A 64 -33.57 2.20 5.54
N ILE A 65 -33.24 0.95 5.16
CA ILE A 65 -33.00 0.48 3.79
C ILE A 65 -33.61 -0.92 3.64
#